data_AF-A0A2I6SAV6-F1
#
_entry.id   AF-A0A2I6SAV6-F1
#
_cell.length_a   1.000
_cell.length_b   1.000
_cell.length_c   1.000
_cell.angle_alpha   90.00
_cell.angle_beta   90.00
_cell.angle_gamma   90.00
#
_symmetry.space_group_name_H-M   'P 1'
#
loop_
_entity.id
_entity.type
_entity.pdbx_description
1 polymer ?
#
loop_
_entity_poly.entity_id
_entity_poly.type
_entity_poly.pdbx_seq_one_letter_code
_entity_poly.pdbx_strand_id
1 'polypeptide(L)'
;MIALTPAQRREFRAAAHHLKPVVTVADNGLSEAVLAEIDRSLQAHELIKVKTQGVEREQRTALMQQICDALEAAPVQSIGNILVVWRVRRDEDTPASSSGETKARGSKRASVAKSARAFAANARRTALMQAAAEKKRAATRRTPRKG
;
A
#
# COMPACT_ATOMS: atom_id res chain seq x y z
N MET A 1 -13.68 16.56 10.99
CA MET A 1 -12.68 15.47 10.85
C MET A 1 -13.38 14.12 10.72
N ILE A 2 -13.02 13.32 9.72
CA ILE A 2 -13.55 11.96 9.54
C ILE A 2 -12.76 10.97 10.43
N ALA A 3 -13.47 10.15 11.20
CA ALA A 3 -12.86 9.13 12.05
C ALA A 3 -12.69 7.80 11.28
N LEU A 4 -11.44 7.35 11.13
CA LEU A 4 -11.13 6.07 10.49
C LEU A 4 -11.04 4.92 11.50
N THR A 5 -11.55 3.75 11.11
CA THR A 5 -11.30 2.52 11.88
C THR A 5 -9.84 2.08 11.75
N PRO A 6 -9.30 1.30 12.71
CA PRO A 6 -7.94 0.76 12.59
C PRO A 6 -7.71 -0.08 11.33
N ALA A 7 -8.74 -0.80 10.87
CA ALA A 7 -8.69 -1.58 9.64
C ALA A 7 -8.52 -0.67 8.41
N GLN A 8 -9.36 0.36 8.28
CA GLN A 8 -9.27 1.34 7.19
C GLN A 8 -7.94 2.11 7.21
N ARG A 9 -7.46 2.53 8.39
CA ARG A 9 -6.15 3.18 8.50
C ARG A 9 -5.01 2.31 7.96
N ARG A 10 -5.06 1.00 8.21
CA ARG A 10 -4.03 0.07 7.70
C ARG A 10 -4.12 -0.09 6.18
N GLU A 11 -5.33 -0.11 5.64
CA GLU A 11 -5.57 -0.17 4.19
C GLU A 11 -5.06 1.09 3.49
N PHE A 12 -5.45 2.28 3.96
CA PHE A 12 -4.99 3.55 3.40
C PHE A 12 -3.48 3.74 3.56
N ARG A 13 -2.88 3.24 4.64
CA ARG A 13 -1.42 3.23 4.80
C ARG A 13 -0.73 2.40 3.71
N ALA A 14 -1.26 1.21 3.41
CA ALA A 14 -0.72 0.37 2.36
C ALA A 14 -0.89 1.02 0.97
N ALA A 15 -2.07 1.58 0.68
CA ALA A 15 -2.33 2.31 -0.56
C ALA A 15 -1.42 3.53 -0.71
N ALA A 16 -1.24 4.30 0.37
CA ALA A 16 -0.41 5.50 0.36
C ALA A 16 1.06 5.18 0.06
N HIS A 17 1.61 4.05 0.51
CA HIS A 17 3.04 3.75 0.37
C HIS A 17 3.58 3.96 -1.06
N HIS A 18 2.80 3.59 -2.08
CA HIS A 18 3.18 3.71 -3.49
C HIS A 18 2.95 5.09 -4.11
N LEU A 19 2.20 5.98 -3.44
CA LEU A 19 1.90 7.32 -3.95
C LEU A 19 3.11 8.24 -3.82
N LYS A 20 3.24 9.19 -4.75
CA LYS A 20 4.17 10.31 -4.63
C LYS A 20 3.48 11.48 -3.94
N PRO A 21 4.21 12.36 -3.22
CA PRO A 21 3.64 13.60 -2.71
C PRO A 21 3.15 14.47 -3.85
N VAL A 22 1.89 14.91 -3.77
CA VAL A 22 1.26 15.76 -4.80
C VAL A 22 1.34 17.24 -4.42
N VAL A 23 1.27 17.55 -3.12
CA VAL A 23 1.41 18.91 -2.61
C VAL A 23 2.64 19.01 -1.71
N THR A 24 3.36 20.12 -1.82
CA THR A 24 4.46 20.47 -0.93
C THR A 24 4.16 21.77 -0.19
N VAL A 25 4.22 21.74 1.13
CA VAL A 25 4.15 22.90 2.02
C VAL A 25 5.58 23.40 2.24
N ALA A 26 5.85 24.63 1.82
CA ALA A 26 7.13 25.31 2.03
C ALA A 26 7.23 25.92 3.43
N ASP A 27 8.36 26.58 3.74
CA ASP A 27 8.63 27.15 5.06
C ASP A 27 7.65 28.26 5.48
N ASN A 28 6.91 28.84 4.53
CA ASN A 28 5.83 29.80 4.78
C ASN A 28 4.60 29.17 5.47
N GLY A 29 4.58 27.85 5.70
CA GLY A 29 3.50 27.15 6.38
C GLY A 29 2.26 26.95 5.53
N LEU A 30 1.11 26.79 6.19
CA LEU A 30 -0.19 26.53 5.55
C LEU A 30 -0.79 27.86 5.05
N SER A 31 -0.60 28.17 3.77
CA SER A 31 -1.30 29.28 3.12
C SER A 31 -2.64 28.84 2.53
N GLU A 32 -3.55 29.79 2.30
CA GLU A 32 -4.83 29.52 1.64
C GLU A 32 -4.66 28.89 0.25
N ALA A 33 -3.65 29.33 -0.51
CA ALA A 33 -3.34 28.76 -1.82
C ALA A 33 -2.95 27.28 -1.73
N VAL A 34 -2.16 26.91 -0.72
CA VAL A 34 -1.78 25.53 -0.45
C VAL A 34 -3.00 24.72 0.02
N LEU A 35 -3.83 25.30 0.88
CA LEU A 35 -5.05 24.64 1.37
C LEU A 35 -6.05 24.36 0.23
N ALA A 36 -6.22 25.31 -0.70
CA ALA A 36 -7.03 25.12 -1.89
C ALA A 36 -6.46 24.04 -2.84
N GLU A 37 -5.14 23.94 -2.96
CA GLU A 37 -4.49 22.89 -3.75
C GLU A 37 -4.65 21.50 -3.12
N ILE A 38 -4.57 21.42 -1.78
CA ILE A 38 -4.86 20.19 -1.03
C ILE A 38 -6.31 19.78 -1.25
N ASP A 39 -7.26 20.71 -1.22
CA ASP A 39 -8.68 20.43 -1.48
C ASP A 39 -8.91 19.86 -2.89
N ARG A 40 -8.34 20.51 -3.91
CA ARG A 40 -8.39 20.02 -5.30
C ARG A 40 -7.80 18.62 -5.44
N SER A 41 -6.65 18.40 -4.80
CA SER A 41 -5.95 17.11 -4.83
C SER A 41 -6.75 16.01 -4.13
N LEU A 42 -7.38 16.31 -2.98
CA LEU A 42 -8.27 15.38 -2.27
C LEU A 42 -9.51 15.07 -3.10
N GLN A 43 -10.06 16.04 -3.83
CA GLN A 43 -11.21 15.81 -4.70
C GLN A 43 -10.88 14.87 -5.87
N ALA A 44 -9.68 14.98 -6.44
CA ALA A 44 -9.25 14.15 -7.57
C ALA A 44 -8.80 12.73 -7.16
N HIS A 45 -8.06 12.62 -6.05
CA HIS A 45 -7.35 11.39 -5.69
C HIS A 45 -7.85 10.70 -4.43
N GLU A 46 -8.68 11.38 -3.62
CA GLU A 46 -9.22 10.93 -2.32
C GLU A 46 -8.17 10.67 -1.23
N LEU A 47 -7.04 10.04 -1.57
CA LEU A 47 -5.88 9.77 -0.74
C LEU A 47 -4.66 10.49 -1.29
N ILE A 48 -4.06 11.37 -0.49
CA ILE A 48 -2.90 12.15 -0.92
C ILE A 48 -1.76 12.11 0.10
N LYS A 49 -0.55 12.34 -0.41
CA LYS A 49 0.64 12.64 0.39
C LYS A 49 0.98 14.11 0.27
N VAL A 50 1.12 14.77 1.41
CA VAL A 50 1.56 16.16 1.52
C VAL A 50 2.97 16.17 2.11
N LYS A 51 3.93 16.76 1.39
CA LYS A 51 5.30 16.92 1.86
C LYS A 51 5.41 18.25 2.58
N THR A 52 6.03 18.29 3.75
CA THR A 52 6.33 19.53 4.48
C THR A 52 7.83 19.79 4.42
N GLN A 53 8.24 21.05 4.30
CA GLN A 53 9.63 21.51 4.45
C GLN A 53 9.70 22.42 5.68
N GLY A 54 10.78 22.34 6.45
CA GLY A 54 11.01 23.20 7.62
C GLY A 54 10.08 23.04 8.82
N VAL A 55 9.10 22.13 8.76
CA VAL A 55 8.13 21.96 9.86
C VAL A 55 8.66 21.00 10.94
N GLU A 56 8.72 21.50 12.18
CA GLU A 56 9.17 20.73 13.35
C GLU A 56 8.19 19.61 13.73
N ARG A 57 8.62 18.64 14.54
CA ARG A 57 7.77 17.48 14.91
C ARG A 57 6.44 17.87 15.56
N GLU A 58 6.44 18.87 16.43
CA GLU A 58 5.23 19.34 17.14
C GLU A 58 4.27 20.05 16.18
N GLN A 59 4.81 20.93 15.35
CA GLN A 59 4.05 21.67 14.35
C GLN A 59 3.44 20.77 13.28
N ARG A 60 4.07 19.63 12.95
CA ARG A 60 3.51 18.64 12.01
C ARG A 60 2.17 18.07 12.47
N THR A 61 2.02 17.82 13.76
CA THR A 61 0.77 17.29 14.31
C THR A 61 -0.32 18.36 14.26
N ALA A 62 0.01 19.59 14.65
CA ALA A 62 -0.90 20.72 14.56
C ALA A 62 -1.32 21.00 13.11
N LEU A 63 -0.37 21.00 12.16
CA LEU A 63 -0.62 21.20 10.74
C LEU A 63 -1.55 20.12 10.17
N MET A 64 -1.32 18.85 10.54
CA MET A 64 -2.19 17.75 10.14
C MET A 64 -3.62 17.96 10.65
N GLN A 65 -3.78 18.36 11.91
CA GLN A 65 -5.09 18.65 12.49
C GLN A 65 -5.77 19.81 11.77
N GLN A 66 -5.06 20.94 11.58
CA GLN A 66 -5.58 22.10 10.85
C GLN A 66 -6.08 21.74 9.44
N ILE A 67 -5.33 20.94 8.69
CA ILE A 67 -5.74 20.48 7.35
C ILE A 67 -7.00 19.61 7.46
N CYS A 68 -7.04 18.67 8.40
CA CYS A 68 -8.18 17.76 8.58
C CYS A 68 -9.43 18.49 9.06
N ASP A 69 -9.28 19.54 9.87
CA ASP A 69 -10.38 20.35 10.38
C ASP A 69 -10.92 21.29 9.31
N ALA A 70 -10.04 21.92 8.52
CA ALA A 70 -10.44 22.83 7.45
C ALA A 70 -11.10 22.12 6.25
N LEU A 71 -10.63 20.92 5.90
CA LEU A 71 -11.07 20.19 4.70
C LEU A 71 -11.98 18.99 5.00
N GLU A 72 -12.38 18.83 6.27
CA GLU A 72 -13.14 17.71 6.79
C GLU A 72 -12.53 16.33 6.43
N ALA A 73 -11.20 16.28 6.39
CA ALA A 73 -10.47 15.08 6.02
C ALA A 73 -10.15 14.18 7.24
N ALA A 74 -9.60 13.00 6.96
CA ALA A 74 -9.13 12.04 7.94
C ALA A 74 -7.58 11.97 7.96
N PRO A 75 -6.96 12.03 9.15
CA PRO A 75 -5.54 11.75 9.30
C PRO A 75 -5.28 10.24 9.25
N VAL A 76 -4.46 9.79 8.30
CA VAL A 76 -4.09 8.37 8.18
C VAL A 76 -2.77 8.07 8.89
N GLN A 77 -1.73 8.85 8.58
CA GLN A 77 -0.39 8.67 9.11
C GLN A 77 0.47 9.93 8.89
N SER A 78 1.44 10.14 9.77
CA SER A 78 2.57 11.05 9.55
C SER A 78 3.88 10.26 9.55
N ILE A 79 4.74 10.46 8.54
CA ILE A 79 6.02 9.80 8.36
C ILE A 79 7.08 10.87 8.11
N GLY A 80 7.83 11.25 9.14
CA GLY A 80 8.84 12.29 9.01
C GLY A 80 8.19 13.59 8.52
N ASN A 81 8.56 14.03 7.31
CA ASN A 81 8.01 15.23 6.68
C ASN A 81 6.89 14.94 5.66
N ILE A 82 6.34 13.73 5.66
CA ILE A 82 5.21 13.35 4.80
C ILE A 82 3.97 13.14 5.66
N LEU A 83 2.88 13.81 5.28
CA LEU A 83 1.56 13.67 5.88
C LEU A 83 0.66 12.92 4.90
N VAL A 84 -0.05 11.90 5.40
CA VAL A 84 -1.01 11.12 4.62
C VAL A 84 -2.42 11.48 5.08
N VAL A 85 -3.22 12.00 4.16
CA VAL A 85 -4.57 12.50 4.40
C VAL A 85 -5.53 11.84 3.42
N TRP A 86 -6.72 11.51 3.92
CA TRP A 86 -7.78 10.90 3.11
C TRP A 86 -9.12 11.63 3.27
N ARG A 87 -9.89 11.77 2.20
CA ARG A 87 -11.27 12.27 2.21
C ARG A 87 -12.11 11.51 1.18
N VAL A 88 -13.39 11.30 1.50
CA VAL A 88 -14.38 10.82 0.52
C VAL A 88 -14.63 11.90 -0.54
N ARG A 89 -14.76 11.50 -1.81
CA ARG A 89 -15.12 12.42 -2.88
C ARG A 89 -16.52 13.00 -2.67
N ARG A 90 -16.69 14.29 -2.97
CA ARG A 90 -18.01 14.93 -3.09
C ARG A 90 -18.57 14.64 -4.48
N ASP A 91 -19.78 14.09 -4.58
CA ASP A 91 -20.39 13.63 -5.84
C ASP A 91 -20.64 14.73 -6.89
N GLU A 92 -20.48 16.01 -6.54
CA GLU A 92 -20.80 17.15 -7.40
C GLU A 92 -19.81 17.38 -8.56
N ASP A 93 -18.60 16.80 -8.51
CA ASP A 93 -17.58 16.90 -9.57
C ASP A 93 -17.21 15.52 -10.11
N THR A 94 -18.05 14.97 -10.99
CA THR A 94 -17.75 13.76 -11.75
C THR A 94 -16.97 14.12 -13.02
N PRO A 95 -15.77 13.55 -13.23
CA PRO A 95 -15.57 12.80 -14.45
C PRO A 95 -15.44 11.33 -14.08
N ALA A 96 -16.35 10.54 -14.65
CA ALA A 96 -16.51 9.13 -14.41
C ALA A 96 -15.20 8.36 -14.62
N SER A 97 -14.63 7.81 -13.55
CA SER A 97 -13.84 6.57 -13.64
C SER A 97 -13.66 5.91 -12.29
N SER A 98 -14.32 4.76 -12.19
CA SER A 98 -13.88 3.54 -11.48
C SER A 98 -13.60 3.65 -9.98
N SER A 99 -14.65 3.49 -9.18
CA SER A 99 -14.60 2.45 -8.15
C SER A 99 -15.94 1.72 -8.15
N GLY A 100 -15.87 0.50 -8.65
CA GLY A 100 -17.00 -0.40 -8.76
C GLY A 100 -17.66 -0.58 -7.41
N GLU A 101 -18.92 -0.17 -7.37
CA GLU A 101 -19.87 -0.63 -6.40
C GLU A 101 -19.99 -2.17 -6.53
N THR A 102 -19.51 -2.91 -5.54
CA THR A 102 -20.06 -4.24 -5.27
C THR A 102 -20.46 -4.33 -3.80
N LYS A 103 -21.65 -3.80 -3.55
CA LYS A 103 -22.48 -4.21 -2.44
C LYS A 103 -23.19 -5.50 -2.85
N ALA A 104 -22.65 -6.66 -2.47
CA ALA A 104 -23.38 -7.94 -2.56
C ALA A 104 -23.09 -8.80 -1.32
N ARG A 105 -24.02 -8.68 -0.37
CA ARG A 105 -24.65 -9.71 0.46
C ARG A 105 -23.99 -11.11 0.45
N GLY A 106 -23.78 -11.63 1.65
CA GLY A 106 -22.95 -12.81 1.89
C GLY A 106 -23.40 -14.11 1.23
N SER A 107 -22.41 -14.97 1.03
CA SER A 107 -22.58 -16.42 1.13
C SER A 107 -21.52 -16.98 2.05
N LYS A 108 -21.95 -17.92 2.88
CA LYS A 108 -21.17 -18.56 3.92
C LYS A 108 -20.06 -19.45 3.32
N ARG A 109 -19.06 -19.69 4.17
CA ARG A 109 -18.24 -20.90 4.36
C ARG A 109 -16.92 -21.04 3.59
N ALA A 110 -15.92 -21.26 4.45
CA ALA A 110 -14.85 -22.24 4.36
C ALA A 110 -13.68 -21.95 3.41
N SER A 111 -12.54 -21.59 3.98
CA SER A 111 -11.40 -22.53 4.02
C SER A 111 -10.26 -21.98 4.87
N VAL A 112 -10.03 -22.69 5.97
CA VAL A 112 -8.79 -22.76 6.73
C VAL A 112 -7.58 -23.01 5.82
N ALA A 113 -6.41 -22.56 6.29
CA ALA A 113 -5.05 -22.93 5.85
C ALA A 113 -4.45 -22.20 4.63
N LYS A 114 -3.77 -21.08 4.90
CA LYS A 114 -2.57 -20.68 4.13
C LYS A 114 -1.31 -20.70 4.99
N SER A 115 -1.22 -21.66 5.92
CA SER A 115 0.02 -22.06 6.60
C SER A 115 0.66 -23.32 6.01
N ALA A 116 0.09 -23.91 4.95
CA ALA A 116 0.64 -25.11 4.30
C ALA A 116 1.54 -24.83 3.07
N ARG A 117 1.61 -23.58 2.58
CA ARG A 117 2.38 -23.26 1.36
C ARG A 117 3.87 -22.92 1.62
N ALA A 118 4.28 -22.84 2.88
CA ALA A 118 5.67 -22.61 3.28
C ALA A 118 6.48 -23.92 3.51
N PHE A 119 5.82 -25.07 3.71
CA PHE A 119 6.50 -26.35 3.94
C PHE A 119 6.80 -27.16 2.66
N ALA A 120 6.06 -26.92 1.56
CA ALA A 120 6.20 -27.69 0.32
C ALA A 120 7.36 -27.24 -0.61
N ALA A 121 8.02 -26.12 -0.30
CA ALA A 121 9.10 -25.58 -1.14
C ALA A 121 10.46 -26.28 -0.91
N ASN A 122 10.68 -26.90 0.25
CA ASN A 122 11.98 -27.49 0.58
C ASN A 122 12.15 -28.94 0.06
N ALA A 123 11.06 -29.66 -0.22
CA ALA A 123 11.11 -31.06 -0.69
C ALA A 123 11.45 -31.21 -2.18
N ARG A 124 11.25 -30.17 -3.00
CA ARG A 124 11.51 -30.23 -4.45
C ARG A 124 12.99 -30.06 -4.81
N ARG A 125 13.80 -29.44 -3.94
CA ARG A 125 15.22 -29.16 -4.20
C ARG A 125 16.11 -30.37 -3.93
N THR A 126 15.75 -31.22 -2.96
CA THR A 126 16.50 -32.45 -2.61
C THR A 126 16.28 -33.57 -3.63
N ALA A 127 15.07 -33.70 -4.19
CA ALA A 127 14.76 -34.72 -5.20
C ALA A 127 15.52 -34.52 -6.53
N LEU A 128 15.77 -33.28 -6.94
CA LEU A 128 16.51 -32.97 -8.17
C LEU A 128 18.02 -33.25 -8.07
N MET A 129 18.61 -33.17 -6.87
CA MET A 129 20.04 -33.47 -6.68
C MET A 129 20.34 -34.98 -6.71
N GLN A 130 19.44 -35.83 -6.21
CA GLN A 130 19.62 -37.29 -6.26
C GLN A 130 19.45 -37.85 -7.70
N ALA A 131 18.51 -37.31 -8.48
CA ALA A 131 18.31 -37.71 -9.88
C ALA A 131 19.49 -37.35 -10.80
N ALA A 132 20.22 -36.27 -10.50
CA ALA A 132 21.41 -35.87 -11.26
C ALA A 132 22.64 -36.74 -10.93
N ALA A 133 22.75 -37.24 -9.69
CA ALA A 133 23.87 -38.11 -9.27
C ALA A 133 23.77 -39.53 -9.86
N GLU A 134 22.56 -40.07 -10.02
CA GLU A 134 22.35 -41.41 -10.56
C GLU A 134 22.64 -41.49 -12.08
N LYS A 135 22.34 -40.42 -12.83
CA LYS A 135 22.71 -40.31 -14.26
C LYS A 135 24.22 -40.28 -14.49
N LYS A 136 25.00 -39.66 -13.60
CA LYS A 136 26.48 -39.71 -13.68
C LYS A 136 27.03 -41.09 -13.37
N ARG A 137 26.43 -41.85 -12.44
CA ARG A 137 26.90 -43.18 -12.04
C ARG A 137 26.59 -44.27 -13.07
N ALA A 138 25.49 -44.12 -13.83
CA ALA A 138 25.12 -45.03 -14.91
C ALA A 138 25.97 -44.86 -16.20
N ALA A 139 26.53 -43.67 -16.44
CA ALA A 139 27.37 -43.40 -17.61
C ALA A 139 28.78 -44.02 -17.52
N THR A 140 29.30 -44.26 -16.31
CA THR A 140 30.65 -44.81 -16.10
C THR A 140 30.70 -46.35 -16.08
N ARG A 141 29.55 -47.05 -16.13
CA ARG A 141 29.49 -48.54 -16.11
C ARG A 141 29.29 -49.22 -17.48
N ARG A 142 29.24 -48.47 -18.58
CA ARG A 142 29.11 -49.05 -19.95
C ARG A 142 30.35 -48.79 -20.80
N THR A 143 31.39 -49.58 -20.57
CA THR A 143 32.37 -49.93 -21.61
C THR A 143 32.61 -51.45 -21.56
N PRO A 144 31.92 -52.24 -22.42
CA PRO A 144 32.43 -53.56 -22.78
C PRO A 144 33.43 -53.36 -23.92
N ARG A 145 34.72 -53.61 -23.70
CA ARG A 145 35.67 -53.78 -24.81
C ARG A 145 35.96 -55.27 -24.97
N LYS A 146 35.28 -55.84 -25.96
CA LYS A 146 35.49 -57.14 -26.59
C LYS A 146 36.86 -57.12 -27.29
N GLY A 147 37.65 -58.18 -27.13
CA GLY A 147 38.96 -58.39 -27.75
C GLY A 147 39.62 -59.60 -27.14
#